data_AF-A0A2D6LPK0-F1
#
_entry.id   AF-A0A2D6LPK0-F1
#
_cell.length_a   1.000
_cell.length_b   1.000
_cell.length_c   1.000
_cell.angle_alpha   90.00
_cell.angle_beta   90.00
_cell.angle_gamma   90.00
#
_symmetry.space_group_name_H-M   'P 1'
#
loop_
_entity.id
_entity.type
_entity.pdbx_description
1 polymer ?
#
loop_
_entity_poly.entity_id
_entity_poly.type
_entity_poly.pdbx_seq_one_letter_code
_entity_poly.pdbx_strand_id
1 'polypeptide(L)' 'MVDVDAFIQSSTRIFNVSRKPDMQEYRVMSQITGLGIILIGVIGFFVKLILEGFIQL' A
#
# COMPACT_ATOMS: atom_id res chain seq x y z
N MET A 1 -25.83 14.66 -19.50
CA MET A 1 -24.49 15.25 -19.23
C MET A 1 -24.12 14.90 -17.81
N VAL A 2 -22.90 14.45 -17.57
CA VAL A 2 -22.42 14.21 -16.20
C VAL A 2 -22.12 15.58 -15.60
N ASP A 3 -22.90 15.97 -14.59
CA ASP A 3 -22.67 17.21 -13.84
C ASP A 3 -21.47 17.01 -12.91
N VAL A 4 -20.31 17.54 -13.31
CA VAL A 4 -19.05 17.43 -12.56
C VAL A 4 -19.17 18.09 -11.18
N ASP A 5 -19.89 19.20 -11.08
CA ASP A 5 -20.14 19.90 -9.83
C ASP A 5 -20.96 19.05 -8.84
N ALA A 6 -22.00 18.36 -9.34
CA ALA A 6 -22.79 17.44 -8.53
C ALA A 6 -21.97 16.22 -8.08
N PHE A 7 -21.06 15.72 -8.93
CA PHE A 7 -20.16 14.62 -8.60
C PHE A 7 -19.14 15.01 -7.52
N ILE A 8 -18.56 16.21 -7.59
CA ILE A 8 -17.62 16.72 -6.59
C ILE A 8 -18.30 16.95 -5.25
N GLN A 9 -19.51 17.53 -5.23
CA GLN A 9 -20.27 17.69 -3.98
C GLN A 9 -20.61 16.36 -3.33
N SER A 10 -21.03 15.38 -4.13
CA SER A 10 -21.35 14.03 -3.65
C SER A 10 -20.11 13.32 -3.08
N SER A 11 -18.95 13.43 -3.75
CA SER A 11 -17.69 12.85 -3.29
C SER A 11 -17.18 13.49 -1.98
N THR A 12 -17.36 14.81 -1.83
CA THR A 12 -16.97 15.53 -0.61
C THR A 12 -17.76 15.06 0.61
N ARG A 13 -19.05 14.74 0.45
CA ARG A 13 -19.87 14.16 1.51
C ARG A 13 -19.31 12.81 1.99
N ILE A 14 -18.81 11.98 1.08
CA ILE A 14 -18.24 10.67 1.41
C ILE A 14 -16.96 10.83 2.24
N PHE A 15 -16.09 11.77 1.88
CA PHE A 15 -14.89 12.08 2.67
C PHE A 15 -15.23 12.55 4.08
N ASN A 16 -16.28 13.35 4.26
CA ASN A 16 -16.72 13.80 5.58
C ASN A 16 -17.36 12.69 6.44
N VAL A 17 -17.96 11.68 5.82
CA VAL A 17 -18.52 10.51 6.52
C VAL A 17 -17.43 9.48 6.86
N SER A 18 -16.34 9.44 6.08
CA SER A 18 -15.24 8.51 6.31
C SER A 18 -14.51 8.83 7.62
N ARG A 19 -14.29 7.80 8.45
CA ARG A 19 -13.55 7.94 9.71
C ARG A 19 -12.06 8.04 9.42
N LYS A 20 -11.44 9.15 9.83
CA LYS A 20 -9.98 9.30 9.80
C LYS A 20 -9.35 8.27 10.75
N PRO A 21 -8.32 7.52 10.31
CA PRO A 21 -7.69 6.51 11.16
C PRO A 21 -7.03 7.16 12.38
N ASP A 22 -7.09 6.46 13.51
CA ASP A 22 -6.34 6.86 14.71
C ASP A 22 -4.84 6.58 14.54
N MET A 23 -3.99 7.29 15.29
CA MET A 23 -2.55 7.07 15.23
C MET A 23 -2.15 5.64 15.64
N GLN A 24 -2.91 5.00 16.51
CA GLN A 24 -2.66 3.60 16.88
C GLN A 24 -2.97 2.64 15.73
N GLU A 25 -4.14 2.81 15.09
CA GLU A 25 -4.56 2.01 13.92
C GLU A 25 -3.54 2.14 12.78
N TYR A 26 -3.08 3.38 12.52
CA TYR A 26 -2.06 3.66 11.51
C TYR A 26 -0.74 2.95 11.81
N ARG A 27 -0.28 3.00 13.08
CA ARG A 27 1.00 2.39 13.48
C ARG A 27 0.98 0.87 13.33
N VAL A 28 -0.10 0.24 13.78
CA VAL A 28 -0.26 -1.23 13.67
C VAL A 28 -0.28 -1.64 12.20
N MET A 29 -1.06 -0.95 11.36
CA MET A 29 -1.14 -1.25 9.94
C MET A 29 0.22 -1.05 9.24
N SER A 30 0.92 0.03 9.56
CA SER A 30 2.24 0.34 9.02
C SER A 30 3.28 -0.72 9.39
N GLN A 31 3.29 -1.19 10.64
CA GLN A 31 4.20 -2.23 11.11
C GLN A 31 3.97 -3.57 10.41
N ILE A 32 2.71 -4.01 10.30
CA ILE A 32 2.37 -5.27 9.64
C ILE A 32 2.70 -5.22 8.15
N THR A 33 2.31 -4.12 7.48
CA THR A 33 2.59 -3.92 6.05
C THR A 33 4.09 -3.82 5.78
N GLY A 34 4.82 -3.07 6.61
CA GLY A 34 6.27 -2.91 6.51
C GLY A 34 7.00 -4.24 6.68
N LEU A 35 6.56 -5.08 7.62
CA LEU A 35 7.11 -6.42 7.81
C LEU A 35 6.90 -7.30 6.57
N GLY A 36 5.70 -7.24 5.96
CA GLY A 36 5.40 -7.96 4.72
C GLY A 36 6.27 -7.54 3.54
N ILE A 37 6.50 -6.23 3.37
CA ILE A 37 7.37 -5.70 2.31
C ILE A 37 8.80 -6.19 2.49
N ILE A 38 9.33 -6.15 3.72
CA ILE A 38 10.68 -6.63 4.01
C ILE A 38 10.78 -8.13 3.71
N LEU A 39 9.80 -8.92 4.14
CA LEU A 39 9.80 -10.37 3.95
C LEU A 39 9.80 -10.75 2.46
N ILE A 40 8.91 -10.16 1.67
CA ILE A 40 8.82 -10.41 0.22
C ILE A 40 10.08 -9.88 -0.48
N GLY A 41 10.58 -8.71 -0.09
CA GLY A 41 11.80 -8.11 -0.66
C GLY A 41 13.04 -8.98 -0.44
N VAL A 42 13.20 -9.53 0.77
CA VAL A 42 14.31 -10.43 1.11
C VAL A 42 14.22 -11.72 0.31
N ILE A 43 13.03 -12.34 0.22
CA ILE A 43 12.84 -13.56 -0.58
C ILE A 43 13.17 -13.29 -2.05
N GLY A 44 12.63 -12.22 -2.64
CA GLY A 44 12.91 -11.83 -4.01
C GLY A 44 14.39 -11.53 -4.26
N PHE A 45 15.05 -10.87 -3.31
CA PHE A 45 16.48 -10.58 -3.36
C PHE A 45 17.31 -11.86 -3.41
N PHE A 46 17.03 -12.84 -2.54
CA PHE A 46 17.76 -14.11 -2.53
C PHE A 46 17.52 -14.94 -3.79
N VAL A 47 16.29 -14.96 -4.31
CA VAL A 47 15.98 -15.62 -5.59
C VAL A 47 16.80 -15.01 -6.73
N LYS A 48 16.86 -13.67 -6.80
CA LYS A 48 17.66 -12.97 -7.81
C LYS A 48 19.15 -13.23 -7.66
N LEU A 49 19.67 -13.20 -6.43
CA LEU A 49 21.07 -13.43 -6.13
C LEU A 49 21.51 -14.83 -6.56
N ILE A 50 20.72 -15.86 -6.24
CA ILE A 50 21.01 -17.23 -6.65
C ILE A 50 20.88 -17.37 -8.17
N LEU A 51 19.83 -16.82 -8.77
CA LEU A 51 19.58 -16.94 -10.21
C LEU A 51 20.67 -16.26 -11.05
N GLU A 52 21.01 -15.01 -10.76
CA GLU A 52 22.08 -14.28 -11.47
C GLU A 52 23.46 -14.88 -11.19
N GLY A 53 23.72 -15.27 -9.94
CA GLY A 53 24.98 -15.91 -9.56
C GLY A 53 25.21 -17.27 -10.22
N PHE A 54 24.15 -18.02 -10.53
CA PHE A 54 24.23 -19.31 -11.21
C PHE A 54 24.22 -19.18 -12.74
N ILE A 55 23.57 -18.15 -13.30
CA ILE A 55 23.53 -17.88 -14.75
C ILE A 55 24.86 -17.35 -15.29
N GLN A 56 25.67 -16.69 -14.45
CA GLN A 56 27.00 -16.20 -14.86
C GLN A 56 28.13 -17.25 -14.77
N LEU A 57 27.84 -18.49 -14.31
CA LEU A 57 28.82 -19.58 -14.19
C LEU A 57 28.82 -20.52 -15.40
#